data_AF-A0A6S6S840-F1
#
_entry.id   AF-A0A6S6S840-F1
#
_cell.length_a   1.000
_cell.length_b   1.000
_cell.length_c   1.000
_cell.angle_alpha   90.00
_cell.angle_beta   90.00
_cell.angle_gamma   90.00
#
_symmetry.space_group_name_H-M   'P 1'
#
loop_
_entity.id
_entity.type
_entity.pdbx_description
1 polymer ?
#
loop_
_entity_poly.entity_id
_entity_poly.type
_entity_poly.pdbx_seq_one_letter_code
_entity_poly.pdbx_strand_id
1 'polypeptide(L)'
;MSALKYWFNPKAYIKTSRGSTKLAKWAKKVYKKNNYTCVACGYQGGGSKKLEAHHIVPKSINPRLAYRVSNGVTLCSACHRTDEDAYHAVNGYKGSHELFNSWLSVKRGKVKNDDFKINEFLLFFLVILTISLGVFLAYFF
;
A
#
# COMPACT_ATOMS: atom_id res chain seq x y z
N MET A 1 2.64 -22.37 30.88
CA MET A 1 1.90 -21.29 31.57
C MET A 1 2.95 -20.36 32.16
N SER A 2 3.02 -19.04 31.97
CA SER A 2 2.11 -18.03 31.47
C SER A 2 3.01 -16.86 31.05
N ALA A 3 3.00 -16.50 29.76
CA ALA A 3 3.62 -15.27 29.28
C ALA A 3 2.61 -14.14 29.42
N LEU A 4 2.76 -13.29 30.43
CA LEU A 4 2.01 -12.04 30.50
C LEU A 4 2.86 -10.95 31.15
N LYS A 5 2.87 -9.80 30.46
CA LYS A 5 2.97 -8.44 31.00
C LYS A 5 4.38 -8.05 31.48
N TYR A 6 5.02 -6.97 31.02
CA TYR A 6 4.46 -5.72 30.48
C TYR A 6 5.59 -4.66 30.32
N TRP A 7 5.34 -3.64 29.47
CA TRP A 7 5.93 -2.28 29.43
C TRP A 7 7.39 -2.06 28.95
N PHE A 8 7.57 -2.06 27.62
CA PHE A 8 8.67 -1.33 26.97
C PHE A 8 8.31 0.15 26.78
N ASN A 9 9.08 1.07 27.37
CA ASN A 9 9.14 2.51 27.04
C ASN A 9 10.52 3.03 27.49
N PRO A 10 11.36 3.66 26.63
CA PRO A 10 11.31 5.13 26.51
C PRO A 10 11.95 5.65 25.21
N LYS A 11 11.24 5.58 24.08
CA LYS A 11 11.40 6.61 23.03
C LYS A 11 10.01 7.01 22.60
N ALA A 12 9.38 7.75 23.53
CA ALA A 12 8.44 8.81 23.26
C ALA A 12 8.33 9.07 21.76
N TYR A 13 7.25 8.55 21.17
CA TYR A 13 6.78 8.93 19.86
C TYR A 13 6.66 10.45 19.89
N ILE A 14 7.71 11.15 19.43
CA ILE A 14 7.71 12.59 19.34
C ILE A 14 6.61 12.89 18.33
N LYS A 15 5.48 13.31 18.88
CA LYS A 15 4.41 14.03 18.22
C LYS A 15 5.04 15.31 17.67
N THR A 16 5.82 15.21 16.59
CA THR A 16 6.32 16.38 15.88
C THR A 16 5.11 16.99 15.20
N SER A 17 4.53 17.97 15.90
CA SER A 17 3.84 19.12 15.35
C SER A 17 3.10 18.86 14.02
N ARG A 18 1.78 18.71 14.11
CA ARG A 18 0.85 19.04 13.01
C ARG A 18 0.88 20.55 12.65
N GLY A 19 2.04 21.19 12.79
CA GLY A 19 2.39 22.49 12.27
C GLY A 19 2.74 22.37 10.80
N SER A 20 2.64 23.48 10.09
CA SER A 20 2.60 23.57 8.64
C SER A 20 3.98 23.35 7.95
N THR A 21 4.69 22.27 8.27
CA THR A 21 6.02 21.97 7.73
C THR A 21 5.99 21.85 6.20
N LYS A 22 7.08 22.28 5.55
CA LYS A 22 7.25 22.18 4.10
C LYS A 22 7.03 20.75 3.59
N LEU A 23 7.50 19.76 4.35
CA LEU A 23 7.30 18.34 4.07
C LEU A 23 5.82 17.93 4.16
N ALA A 24 5.11 18.32 5.22
CA ALA A 24 3.70 18.01 5.37
C ALA A 24 2.84 18.69 4.28
N LYS A 25 3.15 19.94 3.93
CA LYS A 25 2.49 20.65 2.81
C LYS A 25 2.73 19.95 1.47
N TRP A 26 3.96 19.52 1.21
CA TRP A 26 4.30 18.75 0.00
C TRP A 26 3.58 17.41 -0.02
N ALA A 27 3.61 16.64 1.07
CA ALA A 27 2.93 15.35 1.16
C ALA A 27 1.43 15.49 0.89
N LYS A 28 0.76 16.50 1.47
CA LYS A 28 -0.66 16.79 1.18
C LYS A 28 -0.92 17.04 -0.31
N LYS A 29 -0.04 17.78 -1.00
CA LYS A 29 -0.15 18.02 -2.45
C LYS A 29 0.05 16.74 -3.26
N VAL A 30 0.98 15.87 -2.84
CA VAL A 30 1.20 14.56 -3.46
C VAL A 30 -0.01 13.65 -3.28
N TYR A 31 -0.59 13.60 -2.07
CA TYR A 31 -1.82 12.84 -1.81
C TYR A 31 -2.97 13.33 -2.68
N LYS A 32 -3.18 14.65 -2.75
CA LYS A 32 -4.21 15.26 -3.59
C LYS A 32 -4.01 14.91 -5.08
N LYS A 33 -2.78 14.96 -5.59
CA LYS A 33 -2.45 14.57 -6.98
C LYS A 33 -2.85 13.13 -7.29
N ASN A 34 -2.71 12.21 -6.34
CA ASN A 34 -3.06 10.80 -6.51
C ASN A 34 -4.42 10.43 -5.94
N ASN A 35 -5.32 11.42 -5.76
CA ASN A 35 -6.66 11.22 -5.20
C ASN A 35 -6.66 10.41 -3.89
N TYR A 36 -5.71 10.70 -3.00
CA TYR A 36 -5.53 9.99 -1.72
C TYR A 36 -5.48 8.46 -1.88
N THR A 37 -4.93 7.98 -2.98
CA THR A 37 -4.90 6.56 -3.34
C THR A 37 -3.46 6.11 -3.54
N CYS A 38 -3.10 4.96 -2.95
CA CYS A 38 -1.85 4.29 -3.22
C CYS A 38 -1.77 3.93 -4.70
N VAL A 39 -0.79 4.46 -5.42
CA VAL A 39 -0.69 4.24 -6.87
C VAL A 39 -0.34 2.78 -7.21
N ALA A 40 0.21 2.02 -6.27
CA ALA A 40 0.65 0.64 -6.48
C ALA A 40 -0.48 -0.38 -6.31
N CYS A 41 -1.29 -0.26 -5.27
CA CYS A 41 -2.32 -1.25 -4.93
C CYS A 41 -3.75 -0.70 -4.84
N GLY A 42 -3.97 0.59 -5.10
CA GLY A 42 -5.30 1.19 -5.04
C GLY A 42 -5.82 1.47 -3.63
N TYR A 43 -5.06 1.22 -2.57
CA TYR A 43 -5.49 1.49 -1.19
C TYR A 43 -5.79 2.98 -0.94
N GLN A 44 -6.97 3.30 -0.42
CA GLN A 44 -7.47 4.69 -0.24
C GLN A 44 -7.45 5.19 1.22
N GLY A 45 -6.95 4.38 2.17
CA GLY A 45 -6.96 4.71 3.60
C GLY A 45 -8.00 3.91 4.41
N GLY A 46 -8.26 4.33 5.64
CA GLY A 46 -9.34 3.78 6.48
C GLY A 46 -9.07 2.44 7.18
N GLY A 47 -7.81 1.98 7.26
CA GLY A 47 -7.46 0.66 7.84
C GLY A 47 -6.11 0.64 8.55
N SER A 48 -5.47 -0.53 8.62
CA SER A 48 -4.21 -0.75 9.36
C SER A 48 -2.97 -0.07 8.75
N LYS A 49 -3.05 0.36 7.48
CA LYS A 49 -1.95 0.96 6.72
C LYS A 49 -2.17 2.46 6.58
N LYS A 50 -1.08 3.22 6.40
CA LYS A 50 -1.14 4.68 6.25
C LYS A 50 -0.63 5.11 4.88
N LEU A 51 -1.15 6.21 4.34
CA LEU A 51 -0.61 6.83 3.14
C LEU A 51 0.64 7.64 3.49
N GLU A 52 1.67 7.46 2.67
CA GLU A 52 2.99 8.06 2.79
C GLU A 52 3.39 8.65 1.43
N ALA A 53 4.04 9.81 1.45
CA ALA A 53 4.54 10.45 0.23
C ALA A 53 5.95 9.94 -0.07
N HIS A 54 6.08 9.22 -1.18
CA HIS A 54 7.34 8.67 -1.66
C HIS A 54 8.00 9.64 -2.64
N HIS A 55 9.33 9.78 -2.56
CA HIS A 55 10.12 10.55 -3.52
C HIS A 55 10.62 9.61 -4.63
N ILE A 56 10.26 9.87 -5.88
CA ILE A 56 10.72 9.08 -7.05
C ILE A 56 12.23 9.23 -7.21
N VAL A 57 12.73 10.48 -7.15
CA VAL A 57 14.16 10.81 -7.06
C VAL A 57 14.45 11.26 -5.63
N PRO A 58 15.27 10.51 -4.87
CA PRO A 58 15.63 10.83 -3.49
C PRO A 58 16.26 12.22 -3.36
N LYS A 59 15.98 12.88 -2.22
CA LYS A 59 16.58 14.17 -1.87
C LYS A 59 18.12 14.11 -1.84
N SER A 60 18.70 12.98 -1.46
CA SER A 60 20.15 12.77 -1.45
C SER A 60 20.78 12.83 -2.85
N ILE A 61 20.03 12.42 -3.88
CA ILE A 61 20.48 12.45 -5.29
C ILE A 61 20.24 13.85 -5.88
N ASN A 62 19.06 14.42 -5.67
CA ASN A 62 18.76 15.75 -6.18
C ASN A 62 17.91 16.58 -5.19
N PRO A 63 18.55 17.40 -4.34
CA PRO A 63 17.86 18.22 -3.35
C PRO A 63 16.86 19.22 -3.96
N ARG A 64 17.09 19.66 -5.20
CA ARG A 64 16.22 20.63 -5.91
C ARG A 64 14.86 20.02 -6.26
N LEU A 65 14.75 18.70 -6.35
CA LEU A 65 13.51 17.98 -6.66
C LEU A 65 12.70 17.61 -5.42
N ALA A 66 13.28 17.69 -4.22
CA ALA A 66 12.70 17.13 -2.99
C ALA A 66 11.24 17.55 -2.73
N TYR A 67 10.89 18.81 -3.04
CA TYR A 67 9.52 19.31 -2.82
C TYR A 67 8.75 19.62 -4.10
N ARG A 68 9.23 19.14 -5.26
CA ARG A 68 8.43 19.19 -6.49
C ARG A 68 7.33 18.13 -6.40
N VAL A 69 6.09 18.53 -6.65
CA VAL A 69 4.94 17.61 -6.61
C VAL A 69 5.04 16.55 -7.72
N SER A 70 5.71 16.86 -8.84
CA SER A 70 6.01 15.89 -9.90
C SER A 70 6.92 14.76 -9.43
N ASN A 71 7.83 15.03 -8.49
CA ASN A 71 8.76 14.04 -7.91
C ASN A 71 8.14 13.20 -6.78
N GLY A 72 6.87 13.45 -6.45
CA GLY A 72 6.16 12.75 -5.39
C GLY A 72 5.08 11.82 -5.93
N VAL A 73 4.93 10.67 -5.26
CA VAL A 73 3.82 9.73 -5.45
C VAL A 73 3.26 9.28 -4.10
N THR A 74 2.00 8.87 -4.10
CA THR A 74 1.33 8.36 -2.92
C THR A 74 1.44 6.83 -2.87
N LEU A 75 2.03 6.30 -1.80
CA LEU A 75 2.07 4.87 -1.50
C LEU A 75 1.47 4.60 -0.12
N CYS A 76 0.92 3.41 0.10
CA CYS A 76 0.62 2.96 1.46
C CYS A 76 1.89 2.42 2.14
N SER A 77 1.91 2.40 3.47
CA SER A 77 3.06 1.90 4.25
C SER A 77 3.48 0.47 3.87
N ALA A 78 2.52 -0.37 3.46
CA ALA A 78 2.75 -1.68 2.85
C ALA A 78 3.65 -1.60 1.63
N CYS A 79 3.16 -0.99 0.56
CA CYS A 79 3.89 -0.89 -0.70
C CYS A 79 5.13 0.00 -0.61
N HIS A 80 5.22 0.88 0.39
CA HIS A 80 6.37 1.75 0.56
C HIS A 80 7.53 1.06 1.27
N ARG A 81 7.27 0.36 2.38
CA ARG A 81 8.34 -0.13 3.28
C ARG A 81 8.10 -1.45 4.02
N THR A 82 6.88 -1.93 4.22
CA THR A 82 6.64 -3.09 5.12
C THR A 82 6.46 -4.42 4.42
N ASP A 83 5.87 -4.43 3.22
CA ASP A 83 5.72 -5.69 2.47
C ASP A 83 7.09 -6.15 1.95
N GLU A 84 7.27 -7.45 1.73
CA GLU A 84 8.50 -8.03 1.18
C GLU A 84 8.86 -7.49 -0.21
N ASP A 85 7.85 -7.11 -0.98
CA ASP A 85 7.97 -6.52 -2.31
C ASP A 85 7.68 -5.01 -2.31
N ALA A 86 7.76 -4.39 -1.13
CA ALA A 86 7.69 -2.94 -1.00
C ALA A 86 8.84 -2.27 -1.75
N TYR A 87 8.63 -1.02 -2.17
CA TYR A 87 9.64 -0.28 -2.93
C TYR A 87 11.00 -0.27 -2.22
N HIS A 88 11.04 0.04 -0.92
CA HIS A 88 12.29 0.08 -0.16
C HIS A 88 12.86 -1.31 0.18
N ALA A 89 12.05 -2.37 0.17
CA ALA A 89 12.56 -3.73 0.30
C ALA A 89 13.28 -4.17 -0.98
N VAL A 90 12.74 -3.82 -2.15
CA VAL A 90 13.30 -4.19 -3.47
C VAL A 90 14.46 -3.29 -3.89
N ASN A 91 14.30 -1.97 -3.76
CA ASN A 91 15.23 -0.98 -4.32
C ASN A 91 16.11 -0.28 -3.27
N GLY A 92 15.90 -0.56 -1.99
CA GLY A 92 16.51 0.22 -0.90
C GLY A 92 16.11 1.69 -0.98
N TYR A 93 17.02 2.60 -0.60
CA TYR A 93 16.80 4.05 -0.64
C TYR A 93 17.26 4.71 -1.95
N LYS A 94 17.48 3.92 -3.01
CA LYS A 94 17.78 4.41 -4.36
C LYS A 94 16.48 4.90 -5.04
N GLY A 95 16.60 5.74 -6.07
CA GLY A 95 15.43 6.08 -6.87
C GLY A 95 15.70 6.91 -8.12
N SER A 96 14.97 6.54 -9.16
CA SER A 96 14.85 7.21 -10.44
C SER A 96 13.44 6.95 -10.98
N HIS A 97 13.03 7.68 -12.01
CA HIS A 97 11.75 7.41 -12.67
C HIS A 97 11.70 6.00 -13.26
N GLU A 98 12.81 5.52 -13.81
CA GLU A 98 12.94 4.19 -14.38
C GLU A 98 12.77 3.10 -13.32
N LEU A 99 13.50 3.18 -12.20
CA LEU A 99 13.40 2.22 -11.10
C LEU A 99 11.98 2.19 -10.53
N PHE A 100 11.38 3.37 -10.32
CA PHE A 100 10.03 3.47 -9.79
C PHE A 100 9.00 2.84 -10.74
N ASN A 101 9.08 3.15 -12.05
CA ASN A 101 8.14 2.62 -13.03
C ASN A 101 8.30 1.11 -13.24
N SER A 102 9.54 0.61 -13.22
CA SER A 102 9.84 -0.83 -13.29
C SER A 102 9.25 -1.58 -12.10
N TRP A 103 9.45 -1.08 -10.87
CA TRP A 103 8.83 -1.67 -9.68
C TRP A 103 7.29 -1.59 -9.74
N LEU A 104 6.75 -0.44 -10.17
CA LEU A 104 5.30 -0.21 -10.19
C LEU A 104 4.58 -1.16 -11.16
N SER A 105 5.17 -1.44 -12.33
CA SER A 105 4.57 -2.36 -13.31
C SER A 105 4.47 -3.78 -12.74
N VAL A 106 5.53 -4.27 -12.10
CA VAL A 106 5.57 -5.58 -11.44
C VAL A 106 4.57 -5.65 -10.30
N LYS A 107 4.56 -4.64 -9.41
CA LYS A 107 3.67 -4.61 -8.24
C LYS A 107 2.19 -4.61 -8.65
N ARG A 108 1.81 -3.83 -9.68
CA ARG A 108 0.45 -3.82 -10.21
C ARG A 108 0.07 -5.13 -10.91
N GLY A 109 1.01 -5.78 -11.58
CA GLY A 109 0.80 -7.10 -12.18
C GLY A 109 0.44 -8.16 -11.14
N LYS A 110 1.17 -8.21 -10.02
CA LYS A 110 0.86 -9.10 -8.90
C LYS A 110 -0.54 -8.87 -8.34
N VAL A 111 -0.88 -7.61 -8.05
CA VAL A 111 -2.22 -7.25 -7.52
C VAL A 111 -3.33 -7.73 -8.45
N LYS A 112 -3.21 -7.49 -9.76
CA LYS A 112 -4.21 -7.97 -10.73
C LYS A 112 -4.33 -9.49 -10.76
N ASN A 113 -3.21 -10.20 -10.66
CA ASN A 113 -3.22 -11.66 -10.65
C ASN A 113 -3.86 -12.19 -9.35
N ASP A 114 -3.62 -11.55 -8.22
CA ASP A 114 -4.23 -11.91 -6.94
C ASP A 114 -5.74 -11.65 -6.97
N ASP A 115 -6.18 -10.50 -7.51
CA ASP A 115 -7.60 -10.18 -7.70
C ASP A 115 -8.28 -11.21 -8.61
N PHE A 116 -7.64 -11.60 -9.72
CA PHE A 116 -8.14 -12.63 -10.63
C PHE A 116 -8.33 -13.98 -9.92
N LYS A 117 -7.34 -14.44 -9.15
CA LYS A 117 -7.41 -15.70 -8.40
C LYS A 117 -8.52 -15.70 -7.34
N ILE A 118 -8.71 -14.58 -6.64
CA ILE A 118 -9.78 -14.46 -5.65
C ILE A 118 -11.15 -14.56 -6.32
N ASN A 119 -11.34 -13.87 -7.45
CA ASN A 119 -12.59 -13.92 -8.19
C ASN A 119 -12.87 -15.32 -8.75
N GLU A 120 -11.85 -15.99 -9.27
CA GLU A 120 -11.94 -17.38 -9.73
C GLU A 120 -12.39 -18.30 -8.58
N PHE A 121 -11.74 -18.21 -7.42
CA PHE A 121 -12.12 -18.98 -6.23
C PHE A 121 -13.57 -18.69 -5.79
N LEU A 122 -13.98 -17.42 -5.72
CA LEU A 122 -15.35 -17.06 -5.34
C LEU A 122 -16.39 -17.62 -6.32
N LEU A 123 -16.10 -17.63 -7.62
CA LEU A 123 -16.96 -18.24 -8.64
C LEU A 123 -17.08 -19.75 -8.43
N PHE A 124 -15.97 -20.45 -8.18
CA PHE A 124 -16.00 -21.88 -7.86
C PHE A 124 -16.87 -22.19 -6.64
N PHE A 125 -16.76 -21.40 -5.57
CA PHE A 125 -17.60 -21.59 -4.38
C PHE A 125 -19.09 -21.33 -4.64
N LEU A 126 -19.42 -20.30 -5.41
CA LEU A 126 -20.81 -20.02 -5.78
C LEU A 126 -21.41 -21.16 -6.62
N VAL A 127 -20.65 -21.71 -7.57
CA VAL A 127 -21.09 -22.85 -8.38
C VAL A 127 -21.37 -24.08 -7.50
N ILE A 128 -20.47 -24.44 -6.59
CA ILE A 128 -20.67 -25.57 -5.67
C ILE A 128 -21.92 -25.37 -4.82
N LEU A 129 -22.13 -24.18 -4.25
CA LEU A 129 -23.32 -23.87 -3.47
C LEU A 129 -24.61 -24.04 -4.28
N THR A 130 -24.64 -23.57 -5.53
CA THR A 130 -25.83 -23.72 -6.39
C THR A 130 -26.15 -25.18 -6.73
N ILE A 131 -25.12 -26.01 -6.95
CA ILE A 131 -25.30 -27.45 -7.20
C ILE A 131 -25.82 -28.15 -5.94
N SER A 132 -25.24 -27.86 -4.77
CA SER A 132 -25.68 -28.46 -3.51
C SER A 132 -27.12 -28.08 -3.13
N LEU A 133 -27.53 -26.82 -3.35
CA LEU A 133 -28.91 -26.37 -3.18
C LEU A 133 -29.87 -27.05 -4.18
N GLY A 134 -29.45 -27.23 -5.44
CA GLY A 134 -30.24 -27.92 -6.45
C GLY A 134 -30.47 -29.40 -6.10
N VAL A 135 -29.43 -30.09 -5.64
CA VAL A 135 -29.54 -31.48 -5.15
C VAL A 135 -30.43 -31.54 -3.91
N PHE A 136 -30.28 -30.63 -2.96
CA PHE A 136 -31.12 -30.61 -1.76
C PHE A 136 -32.61 -30.43 -2.12
N LEU A 137 -32.95 -29.48 -3.00
CA LEU A 137 -34.34 -29.29 -3.44
C LEU A 137 -34.89 -30.52 -4.17
N ALA A 138 -34.07 -31.25 -4.93
CA ALA A 138 -34.49 -32.46 -5.63
C ALA A 138 -34.81 -33.65 -4.70
N TYR A 139 -34.42 -33.61 -3.43
CA TYR A 139 -34.78 -34.65 -2.43
C TYR A 139 -36.09 -34.34 -1.68
N PHE A 140 -36.62 -33.12 -1.80
CA PHE A 140 -37.83 -32.67 -1.09
C PHE A 140 -39.06 -32.52 -2.00
N PHE A 141 -38.96 -32.93 -3.26
CA PHE A 141 -40.06 -33.02 -4.24
C PHE A 141 -40.01 -34.36 -4.95
#